data_AF-A0AAW2ESH7-F1
#
_entry.id   AF-A0AAW2ESH7-F1
#
_cell.length_a   1.000
_cell.length_b   1.000
_cell.length_c   1.000
_cell.angle_alpha   90.00
_cell.angle_beta   90.00
_cell.angle_gamma   90.00
#
_symmetry.space_group_name_H-M   'P 1'
#
loop_
_entity.id
_entity.type
_entity.pdbx_description
1 polymer ?
#
loop_
_entity_poly.entity_id
_entity_poly.type
_entity_poly.pdbx_seq_one_letter_code
_entity_poly.pdbx_strand_id
1 'polypeptide(L)' 'MAVISVMPGKTVTEQELISLVEKNLPDHCRLRGGVRFIDELPKTITGKIKKKQLQNRFAN' A
#
# COMPACT_ATOMS: atom_id res chain seq x y z
N MET A 1 -0.67 6.43 -4.42
CA MET A 1 -1.43 5.23 -4.04
C MET A 1 -0.51 4.33 -3.23
N ALA A 2 -0.98 3.81 -2.11
CA ALA A 2 -0.27 2.82 -1.30
C ALA A 2 -0.93 1.45 -1.43
N VAL A 3 -0.12 0.39 -1.38
CA VAL A 3 -0.58 -1.01 -1.37
C VAL A 3 -0.08 -1.64 -0.07
N ILE A 4 -0.99 -2.24 0.68
CA ILE A 4 -0.73 -2.72 2.04
C ILE A 4 -1.18 -4.17 2.16
N SER A 5 -0.31 -5.00 2.74
CA SER A 5 -0.64 -6.34 3.20
C SER A 5 -0.53 -6.35 4.72
N VAL A 6 -1.64 -6.69 5.38
CA VAL A 6 -1.74 -6.67 6.83
C VAL A 6 -1.29 -8.02 7.37
N MET A 7 -0.57 -8.00 8.49
CA MET A 7 -0.21 -9.25 9.17
C MET A 7 -1.46 -9.96 9.70
N PRO A 8 -1.48 -11.30 9.68
CA PRO A 8 -2.60 -12.06 10.22
C PRO A 8 -2.84 -11.68 11.70
N GLY A 9 -4.10 -11.39 12.04
CA GLY A 9 -4.51 -11.01 13.40
C GLY A 9 -4.40 -9.51 13.72
N LYS A 10 -4.00 -8.67 12.76
CA LYS A 10 -4.05 -7.20 12.90
C LYS A 10 -5.12 -6.62 11.98
N THR A 11 -5.77 -5.56 12.43
CA THR A 11 -6.71 -4.77 11.64
C THR A 11 -6.18 -3.34 11.57
N VAL A 12 -6.20 -2.76 10.38
CA VAL A 12 -5.72 -1.40 10.12
C VAL A 12 -6.72 -0.73 9.22
N THR A 13 -7.00 0.54 9.47
CA THR A 13 -7.93 1.33 8.65
C THR A 13 -7.19 2.24 7.68
N GLU A 14 -7.82 2.55 6.55
CA GLU A 14 -7.26 3.49 5.57
C GLU A 14 -7.03 4.89 6.18
N GLN A 15 -7.98 5.38 6.98
CA GLN A 15 -7.89 6.69 7.63
C GLN A 15 -6.74 6.80 8.61
N GLU A 16 -6.49 5.74 9.40
CA GLU A 16 -5.36 5.68 10.33
C GLU A 16 -4.03 5.82 9.59
N LEU A 17 -3.88 5.13 8.45
CA LEU A 17 -2.66 5.17 7.64
C LEU A 17 -2.46 6.51 6.94
N ILE A 18 -3.54 7.10 6.40
CA ILE A 18 -3.49 8.43 5.80
C ILE A 18 -3.07 9.47 6.85
N SER A 19 -3.71 9.44 8.03
CA SER A 19 -3.40 10.34 9.14
C SER A 19 -1.96 10.17 9.63
N LEU A 20 -1.48 8.92 9.68
CA LEU A 20 -0.09 8.61 10.04
C LEU A 20 0.89 9.21 9.03
N VAL A 21 0.62 9.08 7.74
CA VAL A 21 1.47 9.65 6.68
C VAL A 21 1.44 11.17 6.73
N GLU A 22 0.26 11.79 6.86
CA GLU A 22 0.12 13.25 6.91
C GLU A 22 0.80 13.88 8.13
N LYS A 23 0.83 13.16 9.26
CA LYS A 23 1.49 13.63 10.48
C LYS A 23 3.01 13.54 10.39
N ASN A 24 3.54 12.52 9.70
CA ASN A 24 4.97 12.22 9.71
C ASN A 24 5.72 12.65 8.45
N LEU A 25 5.02 12.90 7.33
CA LEU A 25 5.65 13.18 6.03
C LEU A 25 5.17 14.51 5.43
N PRO A 26 5.99 15.13 4.56
CA PRO A 26 5.61 16.36 3.86
C PRO A 26 4.46 16.15 2.87
N ASP A 27 3.82 17.25 2.45
CA ASP A 27 2.62 17.24 1.58
C ASP A 27 2.77 16.41 0.30
N HIS A 28 3.95 16.42 -0.33
CA HIS A 28 4.20 15.67 -1.57
C HIS A 28 4.19 14.15 -1.40
N CYS A 29 4.33 13.65 -0.17
CA CYS A 29 4.25 12.22 0.17
C CYS A 29 2.83 11.77 0.51
N ARG A 30 1.84 12.67 0.50
CA ARG A 30 0.46 12.31 0.83
C ARG A 30 -0.09 11.25 -0.10
N LEU A 31 -0.89 10.35 0.46
CA LEU A 31 -1.49 9.21 -0.24
C LEU A 31 -2.71 9.62 -1.08
N ARG A 32 -2.54 10.57 -1.99
CA ARG A 32 -3.63 11.13 -2.84
C ARG A 32 -4.34 10.08 -3.70
N GLY A 33 -3.65 8.99 -4.03
CA GLY A 33 -4.21 7.85 -4.77
C GLY A 33 -4.87 6.78 -3.89
N GLY A 34 -5.12 7.07 -2.62
CA GLY A 34 -5.73 6.16 -1.66
C GLY A 34 -4.84 4.99 -1.20
N VAL A 35 -5.42 4.15 -0.36
CA VAL A 35 -4.83 2.92 0.19
C VAL A 35 -5.59 1.71 -0.35
N ARG A 36 -4.86 0.69 -0.84
CA ARG A 36 -5.42 -0.59 -1.27
C ARG A 36 -4.87 -1.72 -0.41
N PHE A 37 -5.77 -2.49 0.19
CA PHE A 37 -5.42 -3.68 0.93
C PHE A 37 -5.39 -4.90 0.00
N ILE A 38 -4.37 -5.73 0.17
CA ILE A 38 -4.23 -7.02 -0.51
C ILE A 38 -3.78 -8.07 0.49
N ASP A 39 -4.18 -9.33 0.28
CA ASP A 39 -3.79 -10.43 1.16
C ASP A 39 -2.27 -10.65 1.09
N GLU A 40 -1.72 -10.73 -0.13
CA GLU A 40 -0.29 -10.97 -0.34
C GLU A 40 0.30 -10.08 -1.42
N LEU A 41 1.50 -9.53 -1.14
CA LEU A 41 2.30 -8.79 -2.11
C LEU A 41 2.90 -9.76 -3.14
N PRO A 42 2.65 -9.56 -4.46
CA PRO A 42 3.19 -10.42 -5.48
C PRO A 42 4.71 -10.29 -5.53
N LYS A 43 5.41 -11.42 -5.39
CA LYS A 43 6.88 -11.49 -5.40
C LYS A 43 7.40 -12.28 -6.60
N THR A 44 8.64 -12.01 -6.98
CA THR A 44 9.42 -12.84 -7.90
C THR A 44 9.91 -14.10 -7.18
N ILE A 45 10.43 -15.06 -7.94
CA ILE A 45 11.06 -16.29 -7.40
C ILE A 45 12.17 -15.94 -6.40
N THR A 46 12.83 -14.79 -6.60
CA THR A 46 13.86 -14.22 -5.71
C THR A 46 13.32 -13.36 -4.57
N GLY A 47 11.99 -13.28 -4.38
CA GLY A 47 11.36 -12.53 -3.30
C GLY A 47 11.16 -11.03 -3.53
N LYS A 48 11.60 -10.48 -4.68
CA LYS A 48 11.44 -9.05 -5.00
C LYS A 48 9.99 -8.72 -5.33
N ILE A 49 9.51 -7.54 -4.94
CA ILE A 49 8.13 -7.12 -5.22
C ILE A 49 7.93 -6.89 -6.72
N LYS A 50 6.90 -7.52 -7.30
CA LYS A 50 6.49 -7.33 -8.69
C LYS A 50 5.67 -6.04 -8.86
N LYS A 51 6.36 -4.89 -8.88
CA LYS A 51 5.73 -3.56 -8.99
C LYS A 51 4.84 -3.41 -10.23
N LYS A 52 5.26 -3.93 -11.39
CA LYS A 52 4.49 -3.84 -12.65
C LYS A 52 3.15 -4.57 -12.55
N GLN A 53 3.12 -5.74 -11.89
CA GLN A 53 1.89 -6.48 -11.68
C GLN A 53 0.93 -5.72 -10.76
N LEU A 54 1.45 -5.11 -9.69
CA LEU A 54 0.65 -4.25 -8.81
C LEU A 54 0.11 -3.02 -9.56
N GLN A 55 0.93 -2.36 -10.37
CA GLN A 55 0.48 -1.24 -11.19
C GLN A 55 -0.63 -1.65 -12.14
N ASN A 56 -0.46 -2.73 -12.91
CA ASN A 56 -1.49 -3.21 -13.83
C ASN A 56 -2.78 -3.65 -13.13
N ARG A 57 -2.70 -4.13 -11.89
CA ARG A 57 -3.88 -4.58 -11.12
C ARG A 57 -4.74 -3.41 -10.63
N PHE A 58 -4.17 -2.22 -10.52
CA PHE A 58 -4.84 -1.03 -9.95
C PHE A 58 -4.81 0.18 -10.89
N ALA A 59 -4.20 0.05 -12.07
CA ALA A 59 -4.31 1.00 -13.17
C ALA A 59 -5.55 0.64 -13.99
N ASN A 60 -6.40 1.63 -14.23
CA ASN A 60 -7.39 1.59 -15.32
C ASN A 60 -6.72 2.03 -16.62
#